data_AF-A0A9D2ARZ9-F1
#
_entry.id   AF-A0A9D2ARZ9-F1
#
_cell.length_a   1.000
_cell.length_b   1.000
_cell.length_c   1.000
_cell.angle_alpha   90.00
_cell.angle_beta   90.00
_cell.angle_gamma   90.00
#
_symmetry.space_group_name_H-M   'P 1'
#
loop_
_entity.id
_entity.type
_entity.pdbx_description
1 polymer ?
#
loop_
_entity_poly.entity_id
_entity_poly.type
_entity_poly.pdbx_seq_one_letter_code
_entity_poly.pdbx_strand_id
1 'polypeptide(L)' 'MNFAAIKKHDIANGVGVRVSLFVSGCTHRCKGCFNAEAWDFAYGQPFTEAAQRDVLAAVGKDYIAGLSLLGGEPFEPQ' A
#
# COMPACT_ATOMS: atom_id res chain seq x y z
N MET A 1 -2.91 -0.92 11.77
CA MET A 1 -2.53 -1.30 10.40
C MET A 1 -1.06 -1.03 10.19
N ASN A 2 -0.32 -2.03 9.71
CA ASN A 2 1.03 -1.82 9.18
C ASN A 2 0.99 -1.74 7.65
N PHE A 3 2.04 -1.18 7.07
CA PHE A 3 2.23 -1.13 5.62
C PHE A 3 3.63 -1.65 5.27
N ALA A 4 3.71 -2.39 4.16
CA ALA A 4 4.95 -2.90 3.61
C ALA A 4 5.75 -1.80 2.88
N ALA A 5 5.05 -0.97 2.09
CA ALA A 5 5.71 0.04 1.26
C ALA A 5 4.78 1.20 0.86
N ILE A 6 5.37 2.37 0.64
CA ILE A 6 4.76 3.50 -0.05
C ILE A 6 5.59 3.79 -1.31
N LYS A 7 5.01 3.59 -2.49
CA LYS A 7 5.63 3.97 -3.77
C LYS A 7 5.02 5.28 -4.25
N LYS A 8 5.83 6.34 -4.30
CA LYS A 8 5.34 7.71 -4.61
C LYS A 8 5.17 8.01 -6.11
N HIS A 9 5.77 7.19 -6.97
CA HIS A 9 5.76 7.35 -8.42
C HIS A 9 5.59 5.97 -9.08
N ASP A 10 4.44 5.35 -8.85
CA ASP A 10 4.10 4.03 -9.35
C ASP A 10 3.38 4.12 -10.70
N ILE A 11 3.89 3.41 -11.69
CA ILE A 11 3.32 3.31 -13.04
C ILE A 11 2.80 1.91 -13.36
N ALA A 12 2.91 0.97 -12.40
CA ALA A 12 2.52 -0.42 -12.59
C ALA A 12 1.10 -0.70 -12.10
N ASN A 13 0.60 0.07 -11.13
CA ASN A 13 -0.64 -0.25 -10.40
C ASN A 13 -1.78 0.74 -10.67
N GLY A 14 -2.03 1.00 -11.95
CA GLY A 14 -3.12 1.84 -12.44
C GLY A 14 -2.66 2.81 -13.52
N VAL A 15 -3.62 3.54 -14.11
CA VAL A 15 -3.33 4.49 -15.18
C VAL A 15 -2.69 5.77 -14.63
N GLY A 16 -1.67 6.26 -15.33
CA GLY A 16 -0.89 7.44 -14.96
C GLY A 16 0.16 7.15 -13.88
N VAL A 17 0.88 8.20 -13.44
CA VAL A 17 1.77 8.08 -12.28
C VAL A 17 0.93 8.15 -11.02
N ARG A 18 1.02 7.15 -10.16
CA ARG A 18 0.20 7.01 -8.95
C ARG A 18 1.07 6.95 -7.70
N VAL A 19 0.45 7.20 -6.56
CA VAL A 19 1.01 6.78 -5.27
C VAL A 19 0.38 5.43 -4.94
N SER A 20 1.19 4.42 -4.62
CA SER A 20 0.70 3.12 -4.17
C SER A 20 1.08 2.88 -2.71
N LEU A 21 0.08 2.60 -1.88
CA LEU A 21 0.26 2.16 -0.50
C LEU A 21 0.02 0.64 -0.46
N PHE A 22 1.03 -0.12 -0.06
CA PHE A 22 0.96 -1.57 0.13
C PHE A 22 0.75 -1.86 1.61
N VAL A 23 -0.45 -2.25 2.00
CA VAL A 23 -0.78 -2.62 3.39
C VAL A 23 -0.30 -4.03 3.74
N SER A 24 -0.14 -4.30 5.03
CA SER A 24 0.18 -5.62 5.58
C SER A 24 -1.05 -6.25 6.23
N GLY A 25 -1.17 -7.57 6.12
CA GLY A 25 -2.31 -8.36 6.59
C GLY A 25 -3.09 -8.95 5.43
N CYS A 26 -3.21 -10.28 5.38
CA CYS A 26 -4.04 -10.99 4.43
C CYS A 26 -4.27 -12.44 4.90
N THR A 27 -5.53 -12.80 5.11
CA THR A 27 -5.90 -14.16 5.54
C THR A 27 -6.02 -15.15 4.38
N HIS A 28 -6.14 -14.68 3.14
CA HIS A 28 -6.36 -15.53 1.96
C HIS A 28 -5.20 -16.49 1.67
N ARG A 29 -3.96 -16.09 1.96
CA ARG A 29 -2.74 -16.90 1.76
C ARG A 29 -2.68 -17.64 0.42
N CYS A 30 -2.99 -16.92 -0.67
CA CYS A 30 -3.10 -17.49 -2.01
C CYS A 30 -1.84 -18.28 -2.41
N LYS A 31 -2.03 -19.44 -3.06
CA LYS A 31 -0.91 -20.23 -3.61
C LYS A 31 -0.14 -19.39 -4.64
N GLY A 32 1.17 -19.24 -4.44
CA GLY A 32 2.03 -18.46 -5.33
C GLY A 32 1.93 -16.94 -5.14
N CYS A 33 1.42 -16.46 -4.00
CA CYS A 33 1.42 -15.04 -3.67
C CYS A 33 2.85 -14.48 -3.73
N PHE A 34 3.06 -13.47 -4.59
CA PHE A 34 4.36 -12.83 -4.78
C PHE A 34 4.79 -11.97 -3.58
N ASN A 35 3.86 -11.64 -2.67
CA ASN A 35 4.09 -10.88 -1.44
C ASN A 35 3.65 -11.68 -0.20
N ALA A 36 4.06 -12.94 -0.08
CA ALA A 36 3.64 -13.80 1.05
C ALA A 36 4.03 -13.25 2.44
N GLU A 37 5.08 -12.44 2.52
CA GLU A 37 5.46 -11.71 3.73
C GLU A 37 4.37 -10.74 4.23
N ALA A 38 3.59 -10.14 3.31
CA ALA A 38 2.49 -9.24 3.64
C ALA A 38 1.25 -9.97 4.16
N TRP A 39 1.27 -11.30 4.30
CA TRP A 39 0.22 -12.03 5.02
C TRP A 39 0.25 -11.74 6.52
N ASP A 40 1.43 -11.44 7.07
CA ASP A 40 1.57 -11.07 8.47
C ASP A 40 1.12 -9.62 8.68
N PHE A 41 0.13 -9.43 9.56
CA PHE A 41 -0.38 -8.11 9.93
C PHE A 41 0.68 -7.23 10.61
N ALA A 42 1.73 -7.83 11.19
CA ALA A 42 2.84 -7.11 11.79
C ALA A 42 3.96 -6.75 10.79
N TYR A 43 3.91 -7.24 9.54
CA TYR A 43 4.95 -6.99 8.55
C TYR A 43 5.07 -5.49 8.21
N GLY A 44 6.28 -5.02 7.96
CA GLY A 44 6.54 -3.63 7.57
C GLY A 44 6.53 -2.65 8.74
N GLN A 45 5.91 -1.49 8.55
CA GLN A 45 5.92 -0.39 9.53
C GLN A 45 4.50 0.03 9.94
N PRO A 46 4.28 0.49 11.19
CA PRO A 46 3.00 1.06 11.60
C PRO A 46 2.59 2.25 10.72
N PHE A 47 1.33 2.26 10.27
CA PHE A 47 0.78 3.40 9.56
C PHE A 47 0.43 4.51 10.54
N THR A 48 1.38 5.42 10.76
CA THR A 48 1.26 6.57 11.66
C THR A 48 0.70 7.80 10.95
N GLU A 49 0.36 8.85 11.72
CA GLU A 49 0.02 10.15 11.13
C GLU A 49 1.11 10.71 10.21
N ALA A 50 2.39 10.44 10.52
CA ALA A 50 3.49 10.86 9.67
C ALA A 50 3.45 10.16 8.31
N ALA A 51 3.17 8.85 8.29
CA ALA A 51 2.98 8.09 7.06
C ALA A 51 1.75 8.60 6.28
N GLN A 52 0.64 8.89 6.97
CA GLN A 52 -0.54 9.47 6.35
C GLN A 52 -0.23 10.82 5.69
N ARG A 53 0.49 11.72 6.37
CA ARG A 53 0.92 13.01 5.81
C ARG A 53 1.82 12.82 4.60
N ASP A 54 2.72 11.84 4.62
CA ASP A 54 3.60 11.54 3.49
C ASP A 54 2.81 11.06 2.26
N VAL A 55 1.83 10.18 2.45
CA VAL A 55 0.93 9.74 1.36
C VAL A 55 0.14 10.92 0.80
N LEU A 56 -0.50 11.72 1.66
CA LEU A 56 -1.30 12.87 1.22
C LEU A 56 -0.46 13.91 0.47
N ALA A 57 0.74 14.22 0.97
CA ALA A 57 1.66 15.13 0.30
C ALA A 57 2.12 14.61 -1.06
N ALA A 58 2.34 13.28 -1.19
CA ALA A 58 2.68 12.66 -2.46
C ALA A 58 1.49 12.70 -3.43
N VAL A 59 0.27 12.37 -2.97
CA VAL A 59 -0.94 12.36 -3.79
C VAL A 59 -1.33 13.77 -4.27
N GLY A 60 -1.07 14.80 -3.47
CA GLY A 60 -1.44 16.19 -3.78
C GLY A 60 -0.63 16.87 -4.89
N LYS A 61 0.29 16.16 -5.57
CA LYS A 61 1.07 16.73 -6.66
C LYS A 61 0.31 16.65 -7.99
N ASP A 62 0.36 17.71 -8.79
CA ASP A 62 -0.42 17.85 -10.03
C ASP A 62 -0.19 16.74 -11.07
N TYR A 63 0.98 16.09 -11.06
CA TYR A 63 1.31 15.00 -11.97
C TYR A 63 0.92 13.61 -11.45
N ILE A 64 0.37 13.52 -10.25
CA ILE A 64 -0.10 12.26 -9.67
C ILE A 64 -1.58 12.07 -10.02
N ALA A 65 -1.86 10.99 -10.75
CA ALA A 65 -3.19 10.63 -11.20
C ALA A 65 -4.07 10.00 -10.10
N GLY A 66 -3.51 9.71 -8.93
CA GLY A 66 -4.26 9.28 -7.76
C GLY A 66 -3.54 8.27 -6.86
N LEU A 67 -4.31 7.67 -5.95
CA LEU A 67 -3.86 6.68 -4.96
C LEU A 67 -4.30 5.27 -5.36
N SER A 68 -3.41 4.30 -5.25
CA SER A 68 -3.71 2.87 -5.32
C SER A 68 -3.51 2.24 -3.95
N LEU A 69 -4.57 1.63 -3.42
CA LEU A 69 -4.53 0.87 -2.16
C LEU A 69 -4.36 -0.61 -2.51
N LEU A 70 -3.22 -1.18 -2.13
CA LEU A 70 -2.75 -2.51 -2.52
C LEU A 70 -2.13 -3.20 -1.31
N GLY A 71 -1.48 -4.35 -1.50
CA GLY A 71 -0.70 -5.02 -0.46
C GLY A 71 -1.18 -6.44 -0.21
N GLY A 72 -1.28 -6.83 1.06
CA GLY A 72 -1.94 -8.05 1.48
C GLY A 72 -3.39 -8.08 0.99
N GLU A 73 -4.34 -7.69 1.83
CA GLU A 73 -5.73 -7.46 1.43
C GLU A 73 -6.21 -6.13 2.01
N PRO A 74 -6.31 -5.05 1.20
CA PRO A 74 -6.72 -3.72 1.66
C PRO A 74 -8.08 -3.67 2.37
N PHE A 75 -8.95 -4.65 2.11
CA PHE A 75 -10.27 -4.76 2.71
C PHE A 75 -10.39 -5.90 3.72
N GLU A 76 -9.27 -6.39 4.24
CA GLU A 76 -9.29 -7.41 5.29
C GLU A 76 -10.03 -6.85 6.52
N PRO A 77 -11.04 -7.55 7.07
CA PRO A 77 -11.84 -7.07 8.18
C PRO A 77 -11.11 -7.01 9.54
N GLN A 78 -9.91 -7.59 9.67
CA GLN A 78 -9.06 -7.51 10.88
C GLN A 78 -8.18 -6.27 10.87
#